data_AF-A0A8T5HXD0-F1
#
_entry.id   AF-A0A8T5HXD0-F1
#
_cell.length_a   1.000
_cell.length_b   1.000
_cell.length_c   1.000
_cell.angle_alpha   90.00
_cell.angle_beta   90.00
_cell.angle_gamma   90.00
#
_symmetry.space_group_name_H-M   'P 1'
#
loop_
_entity.id
_entity.type
_entity.pdbx_description
1 polymer ?
#
loop_
_entity_poly.entity_id
_entity_poly.type
_entity_poly.pdbx_seq_one_letter_code
_entity_poly.pdbx_strand_id
1 'polypeptide(L)'
;MNTQKQEVVVETIKEGNYPEKKYRAGAISATVWRNKGQRANGEETEYNTVSIERCYTDKEGNWQTTNSLRTNDLPKAVVVLQKAYEHIVLNEQEMFRGEN
;
A
#
# COMPACT_ATOMS: atom_id res chain seq x y z
N MET A 1 -49.96 9.99 17.50
CA MET A 1 -49.11 9.64 16.35
C MET A 1 -47.67 9.93 16.76
N ASN A 2 -46.93 8.92 17.19
CA ASN A 2 -45.55 9.06 17.66
C ASN A 2 -44.60 8.99 16.46
N THR A 3 -43.98 10.12 16.13
CA THR A 3 -42.94 10.22 15.10
C THR A 3 -41.59 10.12 15.82
N GLN A 4 -41.03 8.92 15.87
CA GLN A 4 -39.65 8.74 16.31
C GLN A 4 -38.73 9.27 15.20
N LYS A 5 -37.99 10.34 15.50
CA LYS A 5 -36.84 10.77 14.72
C LYS A 5 -35.80 9.66 14.77
N GLN A 6 -35.53 9.01 13.64
CA GLN A 6 -34.35 8.17 13.49
C GLN A 6 -33.13 9.08 13.36
N GLU A 7 -32.25 9.05 14.36
CA GLU A 7 -30.90 9.58 14.24
C GLU A 7 -30.10 8.68 13.29
N VAL A 8 -29.68 9.25 12.17
CA VAL A 8 -28.73 8.62 11.26
C VAL A 8 -27.36 8.72 11.92
N VAL A 9 -26.90 7.62 12.51
CA VAL A 9 -25.52 7.48 13.00
C VAL A 9 -24.63 7.41 11.76
N VAL A 10 -24.00 8.52 11.42
CA VAL A 10 -22.94 8.56 10.40
C VAL A 10 -21.72 7.87 11.03
N GLU A 11 -21.55 6.58 10.76
CA GLU A 11 -20.30 5.89 11.10
C GLU A 11 -19.16 6.59 10.34
N THR A 12 -18.27 7.24 11.08
CA THR A 12 -17.00 7.73 10.56
C THR A 12 -16.26 6.55 9.95
N ILE A 13 -16.24 6.45 8.62
CA ILE A 13 -15.42 5.49 7.90
C ILE A 13 -14.00 5.74 8.38
N LYS A 14 -13.41 4.81 9.15
CA LYS A 14 -11.97 4.85 9.46
C LYS A 14 -11.26 5.04 8.13
N GLU A 15 -10.56 6.16 7.95
CA GLU A 15 -9.71 6.38 6.78
C GLU A 15 -8.78 5.17 6.66
N GLY A 16 -9.13 4.24 5.77
CA GLY A 16 -8.30 3.07 5.51
C GLY A 16 -6.97 3.56 4.97
N ASN A 17 -5.88 2.89 5.35
CA ASN A 17 -4.59 3.20 4.73
C ASN A 17 -4.66 2.75 3.26
N TYR A 18 -4.83 3.70 2.34
CA TYR A 18 -4.87 3.42 0.91
C TYR A 18 -3.45 3.22 0.39
N PRO A 19 -3.23 2.27 -0.53
CA PRO A 19 -1.93 2.11 -1.15
C PRO A 19 -1.57 3.39 -1.92
N GLU A 20 -0.40 3.93 -1.66
CA GLU A 20 0.09 5.15 -2.33
C GLU A 20 0.35 4.86 -3.81
N LYS A 21 0.97 3.70 -4.10
CA LYS A 21 1.33 3.33 -5.47
C LYS A 21 1.42 1.81 -5.63
N LYS A 22 1.08 1.29 -6.81
CA LYS A 22 1.29 -0.12 -7.17
C LYS A 22 2.00 -0.24 -8.51
N TYR A 23 3.09 -1.00 -8.52
CA TYR A 23 3.85 -1.38 -9.70
C TYR A 23 3.61 -2.85 -10.02
N ARG A 24 3.51 -3.21 -11.31
CA ARG A 24 3.26 -4.58 -11.75
C ARG A 24 4.12 -4.96 -12.94
N ALA A 25 4.69 -6.16 -12.90
CA ALA A 25 5.42 -6.81 -13.98
C ALA A 25 4.91 -8.25 -14.11
N GLY A 26 3.97 -8.47 -15.02
CA GLY A 26 3.26 -9.75 -15.15
C GLY A 26 2.56 -10.15 -13.85
N ALA A 27 2.87 -11.34 -13.34
CA ALA A 27 2.32 -11.88 -12.11
C ALA A 27 2.84 -11.20 -10.83
N ILE A 28 3.92 -10.42 -10.89
CA ILE A 28 4.55 -9.80 -9.71
C ILE A 28 4.08 -8.36 -9.55
N SER A 29 3.75 -7.97 -8.33
CA SER A 29 3.47 -6.57 -7.99
C SER A 29 4.15 -6.13 -6.70
N ALA A 30 4.59 -4.88 -6.68
CA ALA A 30 5.04 -4.17 -5.47
C ALA A 30 4.05 -3.04 -5.18
N THR A 31 3.55 -2.97 -3.94
CA THR A 31 2.61 -1.94 -3.47
C THR A 31 3.30 -1.11 -2.40
N VAL A 32 3.38 0.20 -2.61
CA VAL A 32 3.90 1.19 -1.67
C VAL A 32 2.76 1.68 -0.79
N TRP A 33 3.01 1.76 0.51
CA TRP A 33 2.07 2.22 1.53
C TRP A 33 2.71 3.33 2.35
N ARG A 34 1.95 4.38 2.64
CA ARG A 34 2.36 5.44 3.57
C ARG A 34 1.63 5.23 4.89
N ASN A 35 2.35 4.77 5.91
CA ASN A 35 1.77 4.45 7.21
C ASN A 35 2.01 5.60 8.18
N LYS A 36 1.07 5.76 9.13
CA LYS A 36 1.24 6.61 10.30
C LYS A 36 1.56 5.73 11.51
N GLY A 37 2.44 6.21 12.38
CA GLY A 37 2.81 5.58 13.63
C GLY A 37 3.03 6.62 14.72
N GLN A 38 3.34 6.15 15.92
CA GLN A 38 3.76 7.00 17.03
C GLN A 38 5.12 6.57 17.53
N ARG A 39 5.98 7.54 17.80
CA ARG A 39 7.25 7.34 18.49
C ARG A 39 7.03 7.14 19.98
N ALA A 40 8.03 6.62 20.69
CA ALA A 40 7.94 6.35 22.13
C ALA A 40 7.65 7.61 22.99
N ASN A 41 7.95 8.80 22.46
CA ASN A 41 7.67 10.10 23.08
C ASN A 41 6.26 10.65 22.76
N GLY A 42 5.45 9.91 21.99
CA GLY A 42 4.09 10.33 21.59
C GLY A 42 4.03 11.17 20.32
N GLU A 43 5.15 11.48 19.67
CA GLU A 43 5.16 12.19 18.39
C GLU A 43 4.64 11.31 17.26
N GLU A 44 3.78 11.88 16.42
CA GLU A 44 3.34 11.23 15.19
C GLU A 44 4.51 11.13 14.20
N THR A 45 4.63 9.97 13.54
CA THR A 45 5.63 9.73 12.51
C THR A 45 4.98 9.07 11.32
N GLU A 46 5.47 9.38 10.12
CA GLU A 46 5.07 8.70 8.90
C GLU A 46 6.23 7.85 8.38
N TYR A 47 5.92 6.70 7.79
CA TYR A 47 6.92 5.83 7.20
C TYR A 47 6.35 5.01 6.04
N ASN A 48 7.19 4.76 5.05
CA ASN A 48 6.83 3.98 3.87
C ASN A 48 7.07 2.49 4.10
N THR A 49 6.15 1.64 3.64
CA THR A 49 6.37 0.18 3.53
C THR A 49 6.07 -0.29 2.12
N VAL A 50 6.68 -1.42 1.72
CA VAL A 50 6.46 -2.02 0.40
C VAL A 50 6.06 -3.49 0.57
N SER A 51 4.90 -3.86 0.02
CA SER A 51 4.43 -5.25 -0.04
C SER A 51 4.70 -5.82 -1.43
N ILE A 52 5.34 -6.99 -1.51
CA ILE A 52 5.57 -7.71 -2.77
C ILE A 52 4.72 -8.98 -2.82
N GLU A 53 4.05 -9.18 -3.96
CA GLU A 53 3.11 -10.28 -4.15
C GLU A 53 3.28 -10.89 -5.54
N ARG A 54 3.10 -12.21 -5.64
CA ARG A 54 2.86 -12.93 -6.88
C ARG A 54 1.41 -13.36 -6.98
N CYS A 55 0.75 -13.02 -8.08
CA CYS A 55 -0.56 -13.50 -8.44
C CYS A 55 -0.46 -14.78 -9.29
N TYR A 56 -1.32 -15.76 -9.01
CA TYR A 56 -1.41 -17.00 -9.78
C TYR A 56 -2.84 -17.53 -9.78
N THR A 57 -3.18 -18.36 -10.75
CA THR A 57 -4.46 -19.07 -10.77
C THR A 57 -4.25 -20.44 -10.14
N ASP A 58 -5.13 -20.82 -9.20
CA ASP A 58 -5.14 -22.16 -8.64
C ASP A 58 -5.78 -23.18 -9.59
N LYS A 59 -5.89 -24.43 -9.12
CA LYS A 59 -6.44 -25.54 -9.93
C LYS A 59 -7.93 -25.37 -10.25
N GLU A 60 -8.64 -24.56 -9.47
CA GLU A 60 -10.08 -24.30 -9.62
C GLU A 60 -10.34 -23.07 -10.50
N GLY A 61 -9.29 -22.39 -10.98
CA GLY A 61 -9.42 -21.18 -11.79
C GLY A 61 -9.49 -19.90 -10.97
N ASN A 62 -9.33 -19.96 -9.65
CA ASN A 62 -9.42 -18.79 -8.79
C ASN A 62 -8.07 -18.07 -8.73
N TRP A 63 -8.12 -16.74 -8.80
CA TRP A 63 -6.93 -15.90 -8.64
C TRP A 63 -6.53 -15.83 -7.17
N GLN A 64 -5.27 -16.12 -6.90
CA GLN A 64 -4.67 -16.10 -5.58
C GLN A 64 -3.41 -15.23 -5.58
N THR A 65 -3.00 -14.78 -4.40
CA THR A 65 -1.73 -14.08 -4.17
C THR A 65 -0.85 -14.84 -3.19
N THR A 66 0.47 -14.69 -3.31
CA THR A 66 1.45 -15.25 -2.38
C THR A 66 2.71 -14.40 -2.34
N ASN A 67 3.45 -14.45 -1.24
CA ASN A 67 4.72 -13.74 -1.10
C ASN A 67 5.92 -14.63 -1.45
N SER A 68 5.68 -15.92 -1.74
CA SER A 68 6.74 -16.85 -2.14
C SER A 68 7.09 -16.68 -3.62
N LEU A 69 8.33 -16.28 -3.91
CA LEU A 69 8.83 -16.07 -5.27
C LEU A 69 9.54 -17.31 -5.83
N ARG A 70 9.44 -17.52 -7.16
CA ARG A 70 10.23 -18.49 -7.93
C ARG A 70 11.42 -17.79 -8.58
N THR A 71 12.39 -18.56 -9.07
CA THR A 71 13.57 -18.01 -9.77
C THR A 71 13.20 -17.06 -10.92
N ASN A 72 12.19 -17.42 -11.72
CA ASN A 72 11.73 -16.59 -12.85
C ASN A 72 10.94 -15.34 -12.44
N ASP A 73 10.53 -15.26 -11.17
CA ASP A 73 9.87 -14.08 -10.61
C ASP A 73 10.90 -13.02 -10.20
N LEU A 74 12.14 -13.42 -9.90
CA LEU A 74 13.17 -12.53 -9.35
C LEU A 74 13.50 -11.34 -10.27
N PRO A 75 13.68 -11.49 -11.60
CA PRO A 75 13.94 -10.34 -12.46
C PRO A 75 12.78 -9.34 -12.46
N LYS A 76 11.54 -9.84 -12.39
CA LYS A 76 10.34 -8.98 -12.34
C LYS A 76 10.21 -8.29 -10.98
N ALA A 77 10.54 -9.00 -9.90
CA ALA A 77 10.60 -8.45 -8.54
C ALA A 77 11.61 -7.29 -8.47
N VAL A 78 12.82 -7.47 -9.03
CA VAL A 78 13.84 -6.41 -9.10
C VAL A 78 13.28 -5.16 -9.79
N VAL A 79 12.65 -5.31 -10.95
CA VAL A 79 12.08 -4.17 -11.69
C VAL A 79 11.03 -3.42 -10.87
N VAL A 80 10.06 -4.12 -10.28
CA VAL A 80 8.99 -3.44 -9.52
C VAL A 80 9.49 -2.85 -8.21
N LEU A 81 10.47 -3.48 -7.55
CA LEU A 81 11.09 -2.95 -6.33
C LEU A 81 11.95 -1.73 -6.62
N GLN A 82 12.69 -1.73 -7.73
CA GLN A 82 13.47 -0.56 -8.14
C GLN A 82 12.56 0.64 -8.44
N LYS A 83 11.40 0.41 -9.08
CA LYS A 83 10.40 1.45 -9.29
C LYS A 83 9.72 1.93 -8.02
N ALA A 84 9.46 1.03 -7.06
CA ALA A 84 8.95 1.42 -5.75
C ALA A 84 9.96 2.29 -4.99
N TYR A 85 11.25 1.91 -5.00
CA TYR A 85 12.31 2.70 -4.38
C TYR A 85 12.47 4.07 -5.03
N GLU A 86 12.54 4.12 -6.36
CA GLU A 86 12.62 5.37 -7.13
C GLU A 86 11.49 6.33 -6.75
N HIS A 87 10.25 5.82 -6.69
CA HIS A 87 9.08 6.58 -6.26
C HIS A 87 9.22 7.15 -4.86
N ILE A 88 9.61 6.32 -3.88
CA ILE A 88 9.76 6.75 -2.49
C ILE A 88 10.82 7.86 -2.37
N VAL A 89 12.01 7.63 -2.92
CA VAL A 89 13.15 8.56 -2.76
C VAL A 89 12.93 9.87 -3.52
N LEU A 90 12.35 9.82 -4.71
CA LEU A 90 12.06 11.05 -5.46
C LEU A 90 10.92 11.85 -4.81
N ASN A 91 9.88 11.20 -4.30
CA ASN A 91 8.81 11.89 -3.57
C ASN A 91 9.33 12.52 -2.27
N GLU A 92 10.22 11.85 -1.53
CA GLU A 92 10.88 12.43 -0.35
C GLU A 92 11.69 13.68 -0.73
N GLN A 93 12.43 13.65 -1.84
CA GLN A 93 13.18 14.82 -2.32
C GLN A 93 12.27 16.00 -2.70
N GLU A 94 11.12 15.74 -3.31
CA GLU A 94 10.14 16.80 -3.62
C GLU A 94 9.56 17.42 -2.34
N MET A 95 9.23 16.60 -1.34
CA MET A 95 8.76 17.07 -0.03
C MET A 95 9.77 18.03 0.62
N PHE A 96 11.07 17.67 0.64
CA PHE A 96 12.12 18.53 1.20
C PHE A 96 12.35 19.82 0.40
N ARG A 97 12.03 19.83 -0.90
CA ARG A 97 12.18 21.02 -1.75
C ARG A 97 11.01 22.00 -1.64
N GLY A 98 9.85 21.55 -1.19
CA GLY A 98 8.61 22.33 -1.08
C GLY A 98 8.43 23.14 0.22
N GLU A 99 9.38 23.08 1.15
CA GLU A 99 9.34 23.79 2.44
C GLU A 99 10.09 25.16 2.44
N ASN A 100 10.23 25.83 1.28
CA ASN A 100 10.76 27.21 1.20
C ASN A 100 9.72 28.21 0.68
#